data_AF-A0A2K3LEH8-F1
#
_entry.id   AF-A0A2K3LEH8-F1
#
_cell.length_a   1.000
_cell.length_b   1.000
_cell.length_c   1.000
_cell.angle_alpha   90.00
_cell.angle_beta   90.00
_cell.angle_gamma   90.00
#
_symmetry.space_group_name_H-M   'P 1'
#
loop_
_entity.id
_entity.type
_entity.pdbx_description
1 polymer ?
#
loop_
_entity_poly.entity_id
_entity_poly.type
_entity_poly.pdbx_seq_one_letter_code
_entity_poly.pdbx_strand_id
1 'polypeptide(L)'
;MIRYHGRNREYEATTKRDIALVNKACDFLKDEHSVPPNWRQDLNRNMVKTEDGRWVLAPRPQVVDTHHENIEPHLEQIGILSPK
;
A
#
# COMPACT_ATOMS: atom_id res chain seq x y z
N MET A 1 0.83 -2.16 -15.16
CA MET A 1 2.15 -1.86 -14.56
C MET A 1 2.87 -0.99 -15.56
N ILE A 2 3.32 0.20 -15.18
CA ILE A 2 4.18 1.02 -16.06
C ILE A 2 5.49 0.25 -16.22
N ARG A 3 5.90 -0.04 -17.45
CA ARG A 3 7.09 -0.86 -17.69
C ARG A 3 8.25 0.02 -18.09
N TYR A 4 9.38 -0.23 -17.46
CA TYR A 4 10.64 0.38 -17.82
C TYR A 4 11.26 -0.39 -19.00
N HIS A 5 11.61 0.32 -20.09
CA HIS A 5 12.14 -0.28 -21.32
C HIS A 5 13.68 -0.14 -21.46
N GLY A 6 14.36 0.41 -20.45
CA GLY A 6 15.82 0.64 -20.45
C GLY A 6 16.19 2.12 -20.50
N ARG A 7 17.44 2.45 -20.13
CA ARG A 7 17.90 3.83 -19.84
C ARG A 7 17.83 4.79 -21.03
N ASN A 8 17.88 4.28 -22.27
CA ASN A 8 17.91 5.07 -23.50
C ASN A 8 16.74 4.73 -24.43
N ARG A 9 15.63 4.23 -23.88
CA ARG A 9 14.42 3.99 -24.65
C ARG A 9 13.35 4.97 -24.23
N GLU A 10 12.50 5.34 -25.19
CA GLU A 10 11.37 6.19 -24.89
C GLU A 10 10.44 5.53 -23.87
N TYR A 11 9.81 6.38 -23.09
CA TYR A 11 8.79 5.96 -22.15
C TYR A 11 7.52 5.60 -22.93
N GLU A 12 7.09 4.34 -22.84
CA GLU A 12 5.83 3.89 -23.41
C GLU A 12 4.92 3.35 -22.30
N ALA A 13 3.71 3.88 -22.21
CA ALA A 13 2.71 3.40 -21.26
C ALA A 13 2.18 2.04 -21.71
N THR A 14 2.83 0.95 -21.26
CA THR A 14 2.48 -0.43 -21.65
C THR A 14 1.11 -0.89 -21.12
N THR A 15 0.47 -0.11 -20.24
CA THR A 15 -0.85 -0.41 -19.65
C THR A 15 -1.65 0.87 -19.42
N LYS A 16 -2.99 0.77 -19.39
CA LYS A 16 -3.93 1.86 -19.03
C LYS A 16 -3.91 2.20 -17.52
N ARG A 17 -2.74 2.29 -16.90
CA ARG A 17 -2.63 2.62 -15.47
C ARG A 17 -2.88 4.12 -15.28
N ASP A 18 -3.77 4.46 -14.36
CA ASP A 18 -4.07 5.86 -14.03
C ASP A 18 -2.82 6.58 -13.53
N ILE A 19 -2.53 7.75 -14.11
CA ILE A 19 -1.41 8.60 -13.73
C ILE A 19 -1.56 9.13 -12.30
N ALA A 20 -2.80 9.33 -11.82
CA ALA A 20 -3.07 9.84 -10.48
C ALA A 20 -2.47 8.95 -9.39
N LEU A 21 -2.28 7.65 -9.66
CA LEU A 21 -1.65 6.71 -8.73
C LEU A 21 -0.19 7.04 -8.41
N VAL A 22 0.49 7.85 -9.22
CA VAL A 22 1.83 8.34 -8.91
C VAL A 22 1.78 9.16 -7.62
N ASN A 23 0.90 10.16 -7.54
CA ASN A 23 0.77 11.02 -6.36
C ASN A 23 0.02 10.37 -5.17
N LYS A 24 -0.20 9.05 -5.18
CA LYS A 24 -0.90 8.34 -4.10
C LYS A 24 -0.27 8.63 -2.73
N ALA A 25 1.06 8.62 -2.65
CA ALA A 25 1.84 8.86 -1.44
C ALA A 25 3.10 9.70 -1.71
N CYS A 26 3.08 10.50 -2.78
CA CYS A 26 4.15 11.44 -3.12
C CYS A 26 3.61 12.62 -3.94
N ASP A 27 4.54 13.47 -4.40
CA ASP A 27 4.30 14.66 -5.22
C ASP A 27 5.27 14.68 -6.42
N PHE A 28 5.04 13.82 -7.41
CA PHE A 28 5.92 13.69 -8.58
C PHE A 28 5.22 14.02 -9.90
N LEU A 29 3.88 14.04 -9.92
CA LEU A 29 3.16 14.54 -11.09
C LEU A 29 3.31 16.05 -11.18
N LYS A 30 3.38 16.54 -12.40
CA LYS A 30 3.36 17.98 -12.66
C LYS A 30 1.97 18.56 -12.39
N ASP A 31 1.94 19.84 -12.01
CA ASP A 31 0.72 20.57 -11.67
C ASP A 31 -0.32 20.62 -12.79
N GLU A 32 0.08 20.50 -14.06
CA GLU A 32 -0.87 20.52 -15.18
C GLU A 32 -1.84 19.33 -15.15
N HIS A 33 -1.47 18.25 -14.47
CA HIS A 33 -2.34 17.09 -14.28
C HIS A 33 -3.40 17.29 -13.19
N SER A 34 -3.31 18.37 -12.38
CA SER A 34 -4.30 18.73 -11.34
C SER A 34 -4.58 17.60 -10.34
N VAL A 35 -3.60 16.72 -10.09
CA VAL A 35 -3.70 15.64 -9.10
C VAL A 35 -3.06 16.10 -7.80
N PRO A 36 -3.80 16.18 -6.68
CA PRO A 36 -3.24 16.58 -5.41
C PRO A 36 -2.11 15.64 -4.96
N PRO A 37 -1.04 16.18 -4.35
CA PRO A 37 0.00 15.36 -3.75
C PRO A 37 -0.54 14.56 -2.57
N ASN A 38 0.01 13.36 -2.35
CA ASN A 38 -0.32 12.49 -1.21
C ASN A 38 -1.83 12.28 -1.01
N TRP A 39 -2.60 12.18 -2.10
CA TRP A 39 -4.06 12.23 -2.03
C TRP A 39 -4.68 11.02 -1.30
N ARG A 40 -3.96 9.89 -1.20
CA ARG A 40 -4.53 8.71 -0.53
C ARG A 40 -4.60 8.97 0.96
N GLN A 41 -5.84 9.10 1.43
CA GLN A 41 -6.17 9.14 2.83
C GLN A 41 -7.44 8.32 3.05
N ASP A 42 -7.54 7.64 4.20
CA ASP A 42 -8.79 7.00 4.59
C ASP A 42 -9.84 8.07 4.88
N LEU A 43 -11.12 7.73 4.66
CA LEU A 43 -12.22 8.65 4.91
C LEU A 43 -12.14 9.16 6.36
N ASN A 44 -12.22 10.48 6.54
CA ASN A 44 -12.06 11.14 7.84
C ASN A 44 -10.81 10.71 8.62
N ARG A 45 -9.71 10.39 7.93
CA ARG A 45 -8.48 9.84 8.55
C ARG A 45 -8.75 8.59 9.40
N ASN A 46 -9.67 7.74 8.91
CA ASN A 46 -10.10 6.53 9.60
C ASN A 46 -10.77 6.79 10.96
N MET A 47 -11.40 7.96 11.12
CA MET A 47 -12.18 8.28 12.31
C MET A 47 -13.68 8.04 12.07
N VAL A 48 -14.36 7.55 13.10
CA VAL A 48 -15.82 7.35 13.13
C VAL A 48 -16.42 8.13 14.29
N LYS A 49 -17.65 8.63 14.10
CA LYS A 49 -18.37 9.37 15.12
C LYS A 49 -19.20 8.40 15.97
N THR A 50 -19.02 8.43 17.29
CA THR A 50 -19.78 7.61 18.24
C THR A 50 -21.19 8.18 18.46
N GLU A 51 -22.08 7.40 19.08
CA GLU A 51 -23.42 7.84 19.47
C GLU A 51 -23.36 9.07 20.41
N ASP A 52 -22.37 9.11 21.31
CA ASP A 52 -22.08 10.26 22.17
C ASP A 52 -21.47 11.48 21.43
N GLY A 53 -21.32 11.39 20.11
CA GLY A 53 -20.82 12.46 19.24
C GLY A 53 -19.31 12.66 19.22
N ARG A 54 -18.53 11.78 19.87
CA ARG A 54 -17.05 11.83 19.89
C ARG A 54 -16.48 11.19 18.62
N TRP A 55 -15.34 11.68 18.15
CA TRP A 55 -14.61 11.05 17.06
C TRP A 55 -13.55 10.10 17.62
N VAL A 56 -13.60 8.85 17.21
CA VAL A 56 -12.65 7.81 17.63
C VAL A 56 -12.04 7.13 16.40
N LEU A 57 -10.83 6.59 16.52
CA LEU A 57 -10.24 5.79 15.45
C LEU A 57 -11.07 4.52 15.25
N ALA A 58 -11.38 4.21 13.99
CA ALA A 58 -12.05 2.97 13.65
C ALA A 58 -11.19 1.78 14.12
N PRO A 59 -11.80 0.74 14.70
CA PRO A 59 -11.08 -0.48 15.03
C PRO A 59 -10.45 -1.05 13.76
N ARG A 60 -9.20 -1.49 13.87
CA ARG A 60 -8.54 -2.20 12.77
C ARG A 60 -9.36 -3.45 12.46
N PRO A 61 -9.70 -3.73 11.20
CA PRO A 61 -10.25 -5.02 10.83
C PRO A 61 -9.33 -6.11 11.38
N GLN A 62 -9.85 -6.98 12.23
CA GLN A 62 -9.12 -8.18 12.61
C GLN A 62 -9.13 -9.08 11.38
N VAL A 63 -8.08 -9.00 10.59
CA VAL A 63 -7.78 -10.05 9.62
C VAL A 63 -7.37 -11.23 10.48
N VAL A 64 -8.32 -12.11 10.78
CA VAL A 64 -8.00 -13.45 11.24
C VAL A 64 -7.15 -14.06 10.13
N ASP A 65 -5.85 -14.18 10.41
CA ASP A 65 -4.93 -14.80 9.49
C ASP A 65 -5.23 -16.31 9.49
N THR A 66 -6.14 -16.72 8.62
CA THR A 66 -6.48 -18.13 8.40
C THR A 66 -5.34 -18.90 7.72
N HIS A 67 -4.25 -18.23 7.33
CA HIS A 67 -3.15 -18.75 6.53
C HIS A 67 -1.78 -18.46 7.11
N HIS A 68 -1.63 -18.40 8.44
CA HIS A 68 -0.30 -18.57 9.02
C HIS A 68 0.11 -20.05 8.86
N GLU A 69 0.56 -20.43 7.66
CA GLU A 69 1.31 -21.66 7.49
C GLU A 69 2.45 -21.65 8.51
N ASN A 70 2.57 -22.72 9.30
CA ASN A 70 3.64 -22.80 10.27
C ASN A 70 4.98 -22.79 9.52
N ILE A 71 5.70 -21.67 9.58
CA ILE A 71 7.00 -21.48 8.92
C ILE A 71 8.17 -22.08 9.71
N GLU A 72 7.94 -22.51 10.96
CA GLU A 72 8.99 -23.07 11.83
C GLU A 72 9.78 -24.21 11.16
N PRO A 73 9.16 -25.19 10.47
CA PRO A 73 9.90 -26.24 9.76
C PRO A 73 10.82 -25.69 8.66
N HIS A 74 10.40 -24.62 7.98
CA HIS A 74 11.21 -23.98 6.95
C HIS A 74 12.39 -23.22 7.56
N LEU A 75 12.18 -22.56 8.70
CA LEU A 75 13.20 -21.83 9.45
C LEU A 75 14.29 -22.77 10.02
N GLU A 76 13.90 -23.97 10.48
CA GLU A 76 14.82 -25.04 10.87
C GLU A 76 15.64 -25.53 9.66
N GLN A 77 14.98 -25.74 8.51
CA GLN A 77 15.64 -26.20 7.27
C GLN A 77 16.72 -25.23 6.77
N ILE A 78 16.51 -23.92 6.91
CA ILE A 78 17.49 -22.89 6.52
C ILE A 78 18.45 -22.49 7.65
N GLY A 79 18.41 -23.18 8.79
CA GLY A 79 19.34 -23.00 9.90
C GLY A 79 19.18 -21.69 10.68
N ILE A 80 18.05 -20.99 10.53
CA ILE A 80 17.74 -19.76 11.27
C ILE A 80 17.32 -20.08 12.71
N LEU A 81 16.62 -21.19 12.89
CA LEU A 81 16.33 -21.75 14.21
C LEU A 81 17.25 -22.94 14.44
N SER A 82 18.02 -22.89 15.53
CA SER A 82 18.74 -24.07 16.00
C SER A 82 17.76 -24.97 16.76
N PRO A 83 17.71 -26.28 16.48
CA PRO A 83 16.92 -27.20 17.29
C PRO A 83 17.43 -27.17 18.74
N LYS A 84 16.47 -27.21 19.67
CA LYS A 84 16.71 -27.11 21.11
C LYS A 84 17.35 -28.37 21.69
#